data_AF-A0A6L7WS95-F1
#
_entry.id   AF-A0A6L7WS95-F1
#
_cell.length_a   1.000
_cell.length_b   1.000
_cell.length_c   1.000
_cell.angle_alpha   90.00
_cell.angle_beta   90.00
_cell.angle_gamma   90.00
#
_symmetry.space_group_name_H-M   'P 1'
#
loop_
_entity.id
_entity.type
_entity.pdbx_description
1 polymer ?
#
loop_
_entity_poly.entity_id
_entity_poly.type
_entity_poly.pdbx_seq_one_letter_code
_entity_poly.pdbx_strand_id
1 'polypeptide(L)'
;MTRSALPLALLFVIPALLAAAAQERDELPPPEKTEVWEPEPAVVHPGGHAKAPSDAVVLFDGADLSKWTGRNGAAEWTVADGAMTVKPGTGSISTRDSFGDVQLHVEWRTPTEIVGESQGRGNSGVFLMERYEVQVLDSYE
;
A
#
# COMPACT_ATOMS: atom_id res chain seq x y z
N MET A 1 -19.98 -72.09 -48.29
CA MET A 1 -20.14 -70.62 -48.32
C MET A 1 -20.24 -70.13 -46.88
N THR A 2 -19.14 -69.72 -46.27
CA THR A 2 -19.15 -69.15 -44.91
C THR A 2 -18.20 -67.96 -44.90
N ARG A 3 -18.75 -66.78 -45.24
CA ARG A 3 -18.06 -65.51 -45.07
C ARG A 3 -18.07 -65.19 -43.57
N SER A 4 -16.96 -65.45 -42.91
CA SER A 4 -16.73 -65.00 -41.53
C SER A 4 -16.63 -63.48 -41.54
N ALA A 5 -17.70 -62.81 -41.10
CA ALA A 5 -17.67 -61.38 -40.87
C ALA A 5 -16.92 -61.13 -39.56
N LEU A 6 -15.69 -60.60 -39.65
CA LEU A 6 -14.99 -60.04 -38.50
C LEU A 6 -15.91 -58.96 -37.88
N PRO A 7 -16.10 -58.93 -36.55
CA PRO A 7 -16.97 -57.93 -35.94
C PRO A 7 -16.30 -56.56 -36.06
N LEU A 8 -16.91 -55.67 -36.85
CA LEU A 8 -16.47 -54.29 -37.11
C LEU A 8 -16.31 -53.45 -35.82
N ALA A 9 -16.88 -53.92 -34.71
CA ALA A 9 -16.73 -53.31 -33.39
C ALA A 9 -15.27 -53.28 -32.87
N LEU A 10 -14.42 -54.22 -33.27
CA LEU A 10 -13.02 -54.25 -32.81
C LEU A 10 -12.16 -53.13 -33.44
N LEU A 11 -12.56 -52.62 -34.61
CA LEU A 11 -11.77 -51.68 -35.40
C LEU A 11 -11.82 -50.24 -34.86
N PHE A 12 -12.85 -49.88 -34.09
CA PHE A 12 -13.03 -48.54 -33.53
C PHE A 12 -12.62 -48.43 -32.04
N VAL A 13 -12.55 -49.56 -31.32
CA VAL A 13 -12.17 -49.57 -29.90
C VAL A 13 -10.67 -49.34 -29.70
N ILE A 14 -9.85 -49.91 -30.58
CA ILE A 14 -8.38 -49.78 -30.51
C ILE A 14 -7.89 -48.34 -30.77
N PRO A 15 -8.35 -47.61 -31.80
CA PRO A 15 -7.91 -46.23 -32.00
C PRO A 15 -8.41 -45.25 -30.92
N ALA A 16 -9.58 -45.49 -30.32
CA ALA A 16 -10.09 -44.66 -29.22
C ALA A 16 -9.26 -44.84 -27.92
N LEU A 17 -8.81 -46.06 -27.63
CA LEU A 17 -7.91 -46.35 -26.49
C LEU A 17 -6.50 -45.73 -26.69
N LEU A 18 -5.99 -45.72 -27.92
CA LEU A 18 -4.72 -45.07 -28.25
C LEU A 18 -4.79 -43.54 -28.12
N ALA A 19 -5.90 -42.91 -28.54
CA ALA A 19 -6.09 -41.47 -28.40
C ALA A 19 -6.21 -41.03 -26.93
N ALA A 20 -6.88 -41.82 -26.08
CA ALA A 20 -6.96 -41.56 -24.64
C ALA A 20 -5.62 -41.74 -23.91
N ALA A 21 -4.76 -42.65 -24.39
CA ALA A 21 -3.40 -42.84 -23.86
C ALA A 21 -2.38 -41.82 -24.39
N ALA A 22 -2.66 -41.18 -25.53
CA ALA A 22 -1.80 -40.20 -26.19
C ALA A 22 -2.11 -38.74 -25.81
N GLN A 23 -3.02 -38.51 -24.86
CA GLN A 23 -3.23 -37.19 -24.32
C GLN A 23 -1.99 -36.84 -23.48
N GLU A 24 -1.02 -36.15 -24.09
CA GLU A 24 0.05 -35.47 -23.38
C GLU A 24 -0.61 -34.65 -22.28
N ARG A 25 -0.45 -35.09 -21.04
CA ARG A 25 -0.67 -34.22 -19.90
C ARG A 25 0.37 -33.12 -20.11
N ASP A 26 -0.07 -31.87 -20.22
CA ASP A 26 0.83 -30.73 -20.03
C ASP A 26 1.44 -30.89 -18.65
N GLU A 27 2.58 -31.56 -18.57
CA GLU A 27 3.36 -31.66 -17.36
C GLU A 27 3.88 -30.26 -17.12
N LEU A 28 3.26 -29.57 -16.16
CA LEU A 28 3.78 -28.31 -15.68
C LEU A 28 5.26 -28.52 -15.33
N PRO A 29 6.14 -27.58 -15.72
CA PRO A 29 7.53 -27.67 -15.34
C PRO A 29 7.65 -27.85 -13.82
N PRO A 30 8.70 -28.55 -13.33
CA PRO A 30 8.96 -28.63 -11.89
C PRO A 30 8.93 -27.21 -11.28
N PRO A 31 8.27 -27.01 -10.13
CA PRO A 31 8.04 -25.68 -9.55
C PRO A 31 9.34 -24.89 -9.37
N GLU A 32 10.45 -25.59 -9.13
CA GLU A 32 11.80 -25.04 -8.98
C GLU A 32 12.27 -24.25 -10.21
N LYS A 33 11.71 -24.51 -11.41
CA LYS A 33 12.02 -23.75 -12.63
C LYS A 33 11.38 -22.35 -12.64
N THR A 34 10.41 -22.11 -11.77
CA THR A 34 9.66 -20.84 -11.67
C THR A 34 9.84 -20.13 -10.33
N GLU A 35 10.45 -20.80 -9.35
CA GLU A 35 10.76 -20.21 -8.05
C GLU A 35 11.95 -19.25 -8.15
N VAL A 36 11.75 -18.03 -7.67
CA VAL A 36 12.80 -17.02 -7.52
C VAL A 36 12.96 -16.75 -6.03
N TRP A 37 14.10 -17.15 -5.47
CA TRP A 37 14.38 -17.06 -4.03
C TRP A 37 15.18 -15.80 -3.65
N GLU A 38 15.73 -15.09 -4.63
CA GLU A 38 16.58 -13.93 -4.41
C GLU A 38 16.13 -12.72 -5.25
N PRO A 39 16.26 -11.48 -4.71
CA PRO A 39 16.73 -11.17 -3.36
C PRO A 39 15.69 -11.49 -2.28
N GLU A 40 16.16 -11.96 -1.13
CA GLU A 40 15.28 -12.08 0.05
C GLU A 40 14.84 -10.67 0.50
N PRO A 41 13.53 -10.45 0.72
CA PRO A 41 13.05 -9.17 1.25
C PRO A 41 13.61 -8.88 2.64
N ALA A 42 13.90 -7.60 2.92
CA ALA A 42 14.32 -7.18 4.24
C ALA A 42 13.22 -7.47 5.28
N VAL A 43 13.62 -8.01 6.43
CA VAL A 43 12.69 -8.24 7.54
C VAL A 43 12.35 -6.92 8.22
N VAL A 44 11.06 -6.61 8.32
CA VAL A 44 10.55 -5.41 8.97
C VAL A 44 9.64 -5.80 10.13
N HIS A 45 9.88 -5.22 11.31
CA HIS A 45 8.97 -5.35 12.44
C HIS A 45 7.88 -4.28 12.34
N PRO A 46 6.59 -4.63 12.28
CA PRO A 46 5.53 -3.69 11.96
C PRO A 46 5.26 -2.62 13.03
N GLY A 47 5.81 -2.77 14.23
CA GLY A 47 5.43 -1.96 15.39
C GLY A 47 4.13 -2.45 16.04
N GLY A 48 3.77 -1.84 17.18
CA GLY A 48 2.47 -2.05 17.82
C GLY A 48 1.39 -1.13 17.24
N HIS A 49 0.19 -1.14 17.81
CA HIS A 49 -0.89 -0.23 17.40
C HIS A 49 -0.42 1.24 17.39
N ALA A 50 -0.65 1.93 16.27
CA ALA A 50 -0.25 3.33 16.04
C ALA A 50 1.25 3.62 16.20
N LYS A 51 2.12 2.61 16.08
CA LYS A 51 3.58 2.78 16.08
C LYS A 51 4.14 2.53 14.70
N ALA A 52 5.18 3.28 14.37
CA ALA A 52 5.92 3.11 13.13
C ALA A 52 6.61 1.74 13.09
N PRO A 53 6.75 1.14 11.88
CA PRO A 53 7.58 -0.05 11.71
C PRO A 53 9.07 0.27 11.91
N SER A 54 9.89 -0.78 12.09
CA SER A 54 11.30 -0.64 12.47
C SER A 54 12.18 0.08 11.44
N ASP A 55 11.75 0.14 10.18
CA ASP A 55 12.45 0.78 9.07
C ASP A 55 11.94 2.20 8.75
N ALA A 56 10.88 2.67 9.42
CA ALA A 56 10.30 3.96 9.14
C ALA A 56 11.07 5.13 9.78
N VAL A 57 11.12 6.24 9.05
CA VAL A 57 11.51 7.54 9.60
C VAL A 57 10.34 8.11 10.38
N VAL A 58 10.47 8.19 11.70
CA VAL A 58 9.44 8.78 12.56
C VAL A 58 9.47 10.30 12.41
N LEU A 59 8.47 10.86 11.72
CA LEU A 59 8.33 12.31 11.53
C LEU A 59 7.77 13.01 12.77
N PHE A 60 6.95 12.32 13.57
CA PHE A 60 6.41 12.83 14.82
C PHE A 60 5.98 11.69 15.73
N ASP A 61 6.37 11.74 17.00
CA ASP A 61 6.08 10.75 18.03
C ASP A 61 5.36 11.34 19.25
N GLY A 62 4.93 12.60 19.17
CA GLY A 62 4.32 13.34 20.26
C GLY A 62 5.26 14.25 21.04
N ALA A 63 6.58 14.21 20.80
CA ALA A 63 7.55 14.96 21.61
C ALA A 63 7.81 16.38 21.09
N ASP A 64 8.19 16.53 19.83
CA ASP A 64 8.64 17.82 19.29
C ASP A 64 8.52 17.94 17.76
N LEU A 65 8.93 19.10 17.23
CA LEU A 65 8.94 19.41 15.79
C LEU A 65 10.36 19.34 15.18
N SER A 66 11.26 18.54 15.74
CA SER A 66 12.66 18.44 15.30
C SER A 66 12.84 17.85 13.90
N LYS A 67 11.82 17.22 13.32
CA LYS A 67 11.81 16.78 11.93
C LYS A 67 11.19 17.77 10.96
N TRP A 68 10.76 18.94 11.46
CA TRP A 68 9.97 19.91 10.72
C TRP A 68 10.62 21.29 10.66
N THR A 69 10.33 22.01 9.60
CA THR A 69 10.69 23.42 9.39
C THR A 69 9.44 24.19 9.00
N GLY A 70 9.31 25.43 9.49
CA GLY A 70 8.30 26.37 9.03
C GLY A 70 8.80 27.19 7.85
N ARG A 71 7.89 27.99 7.26
CA ARG A 71 8.21 28.87 6.12
C ARG A 71 9.42 29.79 6.34
N ASN A 72 9.60 30.29 7.56
CA ASN A 72 10.62 31.29 7.90
C ASN A 72 11.66 30.77 8.91
N GLY A 73 11.83 29.46 9.04
CA GLY A 73 12.77 28.86 9.99
C GLY A 73 12.12 27.75 10.81
N ALA A 74 12.20 27.82 12.14
CA ALA A 74 11.63 26.79 13.00
C ALA A 74 10.11 26.60 12.74
N ALA A 75 9.64 25.35 12.84
CA ALA A 75 8.21 25.07 12.82
C ALA A 75 7.57 25.57 14.12
N GLU A 76 6.50 26.35 14.01
CA GLU A 76 5.88 27.05 15.15
C GLU A 76 4.49 26.51 15.52
N TRP A 77 4.10 25.36 14.96
CA TRP A 77 2.90 24.66 15.40
C TRP A 77 3.02 24.27 16.87
N THR A 78 1.89 24.17 17.55
CA THR A 78 1.86 23.89 19.00
C THR A 78 1.96 22.38 19.22
N VAL A 79 2.87 21.93 20.07
CA VAL A 79 2.92 20.52 20.53
C VAL A 79 2.33 20.44 21.93
N ALA A 80 1.27 19.64 22.07
CA ALA A 80 0.61 19.37 23.35
C ALA A 80 -0.13 18.03 23.27
N ASP A 81 -0.22 17.32 24.40
CA ASP A 81 -1.00 16.07 24.52
C ASP A 81 -0.66 15.00 23.46
N GLY A 82 0.62 14.93 23.07
CA GLY A 82 1.09 13.98 22.05
C GLY A 82 0.68 14.32 20.62
N ALA A 83 0.16 15.53 20.36
CA ALA A 83 -0.26 16.00 19.04
C ALA A 83 0.42 17.32 18.66
N MET A 84 0.66 17.53 17.37
CA MET A 84 0.96 18.86 16.83
C MET A 84 -0.33 19.51 16.32
N THR A 85 -0.53 20.78 16.65
CA THR A 85 -1.73 21.55 16.28
C THR A 85 -1.31 22.78 15.50
N VAL A 86 -1.98 23.00 14.36
CA VAL A 86 -1.80 24.20 13.53
C VAL A 86 -1.93 25.46 14.39
N LYS A 87 -0.93 26.34 14.32
CA LYS A 87 -0.98 27.66 14.95
C LYS A 87 -1.36 28.71 13.89
N PRO A 88 -2.56 29.32 13.96
CA PRO A 88 -2.97 30.32 12.97
C PRO A 88 -1.93 31.44 12.81
N GLY A 89 -1.64 31.81 11.56
CA GLY A 89 -0.67 32.86 11.22
C GLY A 89 0.79 32.42 11.08
N THR A 90 1.16 31.19 11.45
CA THR A 90 2.54 30.70 11.28
C THR A 90 2.80 30.02 9.94
N GLY A 91 1.74 29.74 9.18
CA GLY A 91 1.81 29.07 7.89
C GLY A 91 2.06 27.56 7.99
N SER A 92 2.33 26.96 6.82
CA SER A 92 2.62 25.54 6.66
C SER A 92 4.00 25.17 7.21
N ILE A 93 4.16 23.87 7.49
CA ILE A 93 5.43 23.25 7.85
C ILE A 93 5.78 22.18 6.80
N SER A 94 7.08 21.97 6.59
CA SER A 94 7.63 20.92 5.73
C SER A 94 8.56 20.03 6.55
N THR A 95 8.75 18.78 6.12
CA THR A 95 9.82 17.94 6.65
C THR A 95 11.18 18.57 6.37
N ARG A 96 12.16 18.37 7.24
CA ARG A 96 13.56 18.79 6.97
C ARG A 96 14.22 17.95 5.89
N ASP A 97 13.90 16.66 5.90
CA ASP A 97 14.35 15.71 4.89
C ASP A 97 13.44 15.78 3.65
N SER A 98 14.01 15.46 2.49
CA SER A 98 13.28 15.33 1.23
C SER A 98 13.08 13.87 0.89
N PHE A 99 11.95 13.55 0.27
CA PHE A 99 11.54 12.17 -0.02
C PHE A 99 11.19 11.99 -1.49
N GLY A 100 11.48 10.80 -2.02
CA GLY A 100 11.00 10.31 -3.31
C GLY A 100 9.80 9.38 -3.11
N ASP A 101 9.94 8.13 -3.54
CA ASP A 101 8.93 7.10 -3.30
C ASP A 101 8.84 6.80 -1.80
N VAL A 102 7.62 6.87 -1.25
CA VAL A 102 7.36 6.65 0.18
C VAL A 102 6.05 5.92 0.43
N GLN A 103 6.03 5.19 1.54
CA GLN A 103 4.81 4.88 2.25
C GLN A 103 4.69 5.87 3.42
N LEU A 104 3.57 6.61 3.49
CA LEU A 104 3.34 7.64 4.51
C LEU A 104 2.11 7.29 5.35
N HIS A 105 2.26 7.35 6.67
CA HIS A 105 1.17 7.28 7.64
C HIS A 105 0.99 8.64 8.33
N VAL A 106 -0.23 9.16 8.33
CA VAL A 106 -0.62 10.37 9.05
C VAL A 106 -2.00 10.16 9.65
N GLU A 107 -2.16 10.55 10.90
CA GLU A 107 -3.45 10.67 11.57
C GLU A 107 -3.74 12.16 11.82
N TRP A 108 -4.99 12.55 11.65
CA TRP A 108 -5.44 13.91 11.87
C TRP A 108 -6.82 13.93 12.50
N ARG A 109 -7.15 15.05 13.14
CA ARG A 109 -8.46 15.31 13.73
C ARG A 109 -8.82 16.77 13.54
N THR A 110 -10.11 17.06 13.43
CA THR A 110 -10.63 18.42 13.45
C THR A 110 -10.93 18.85 14.89
N PRO A 111 -10.98 20.16 15.16
CA PRO A 111 -11.45 20.66 16.45
C PRO A 111 -12.88 20.19 16.73
N THR A 112 -13.24 20.07 18.01
CA THR A 112 -14.62 19.72 18.41
C THR A 112 -15.63 20.80 18.06
N GLU A 113 -15.19 22.07 18.01
CA GLU A 113 -16.02 23.18 17.58
C GLU A 113 -15.98 23.31 16.06
N ILE A 114 -17.14 23.14 15.43
CA ILE A 114 -17.30 23.29 13.99
C ILE A 114 -17.42 24.78 13.66
N VAL A 115 -16.43 25.30 12.93
CA VAL A 115 -16.41 26.68 12.45
C VAL A 115 -16.21 26.68 10.94
N GLY A 116 -17.00 27.49 10.25
CA GLY A 116 -16.93 27.64 8.80
C GLY A 116 -17.75 26.58 8.03
N GLU A 117 -17.79 26.74 6.72
CA GLU A 117 -18.52 25.86 5.79
C GLU A 117 -17.62 25.50 4.61
N SER A 118 -17.89 24.34 3.97
CA SER A 118 -17.15 23.88 2.79
C SER A 118 -15.63 23.94 3.04
N GLN A 119 -14.84 24.51 2.12
CA GLN A 119 -13.39 24.70 2.24
C GLN A 119 -12.96 25.59 3.42
N GLY A 120 -13.88 26.26 4.10
CA GLY A 120 -13.61 27.00 5.33
C GLY A 120 -13.67 26.16 6.61
N ARG A 121 -14.11 24.89 6.52
CA ARG A 121 -14.37 24.03 7.67
C ARG A 121 -13.23 23.01 7.87
N GLY A 122 -12.31 23.30 8.78
CA GLY A 122 -11.24 22.36 9.16
C GLY A 122 -10.28 21.97 8.02
N ASN A 123 -9.98 22.92 7.12
CA ASN A 123 -9.17 22.69 5.93
C ASN A 123 -7.67 22.64 6.22
N SER A 124 -6.99 21.63 5.66
CA SER A 124 -5.54 21.43 5.65
C SER A 124 -5.18 20.55 4.44
N GLY A 125 -3.90 20.21 4.28
CA GLY A 125 -3.48 19.29 3.23
C GLY A 125 -2.15 18.63 3.53
N VAL A 126 -1.93 17.45 2.94
CA VAL A 126 -0.63 16.78 2.91
C VAL A 126 -0.07 16.92 1.50
N PHE A 127 0.99 17.70 1.35
CA PHE A 127 1.61 17.95 0.04
C PHE A 127 2.76 16.98 -0.21
N LEU A 128 2.56 16.03 -1.12
CA LEU A 128 3.62 15.15 -1.59
C LEU A 128 4.60 15.94 -2.47
N MET A 129 5.87 15.93 -2.07
CA MET A 129 6.96 16.66 -2.73
C MET A 129 6.68 18.16 -2.90
N GLU A 130 5.93 18.76 -1.97
CA GLU A 130 5.50 20.17 -2.01
C GLU A 130 4.71 20.56 -3.28
N ARG A 131 4.11 19.58 -3.97
CA ARG A 131 3.47 19.79 -5.28
C ARG A 131 2.07 19.23 -5.37
N TYR A 132 1.84 18.03 -4.86
CA TYR A 132 0.59 17.31 -5.04
C TYR A 132 -0.12 17.16 -3.70
N GLU A 133 -1.27 17.80 -3.57
CA GLU A 133 -2.02 17.83 -2.33
C GLU A 133 -2.95 16.62 -2.21
N VAL A 134 -2.85 15.91 -1.10
CA VAL A 134 -3.91 15.04 -0.58
C VAL A 134 -4.72 15.85 0.42
N GLN A 135 -5.97 16.11 0.08
CA GLN A 135 -6.82 17.03 0.83
C GLN A 135 -7.18 16.51 2.23
N VAL A 136 -7.13 17.40 3.22
CA VAL A 136 -7.64 17.17 4.57
C VAL A 136 -8.75 18.17 4.86
N LEU A 137 -9.96 17.69 5.10
CA LEU A 137 -11.12 18.57 5.31
C LEU A 137 -12.14 17.92 6.24
N ASP A 138 -12.77 18.72 7.09
CA ASP A 138 -13.95 18.29 7.83
C ASP A 138 -15.17 18.20 6.90
N SER A 139 -15.34 17.03 6.28
CA SER A 139 -16.42 16.72 5.36
C SER A 139 -17.54 15.90 6.00
N TYR A 140 -17.58 15.81 7.34
CA TYR A 140 -18.60 15.04 8.05
C TYR A 140 -19.91 15.83 8.23
N GLU A 141 -21.05 15.18 7.97
CA GLU A 141 -22.42 15.71 8.12
C GLU A 141 -23.07 15.28 9.45
#